data_AF-A0A354ZGC0-F1
#
_entry.id   AF-A0A354ZGC0-F1
#
_cell.length_a   1.000
_cell.length_b   1.000
_cell.length_c   1.000
_cell.angle_alpha   90.00
_cell.angle_beta   90.00
_cell.angle_gamma   90.00
#
_symmetry.space_group_name_H-M   'P 1'
#
loop_
_entity.id
_entity.type
_entity.pdbx_description
1 polymer ?
#
loop_
_entity_poly.entity_id
_entity_poly.type
_entity_poly.pdbx_seq_one_letter_code
_entity_poly.pdbx_strand_id
1 'polypeptide(L)'
;LAGEVERAEYVRELSGRLGVDPSALAADVRRAAAGRRAPGARTVSARPEAFTVPSDPVWGSKAYLEVERALIRLAAASSANLSRIATEIGPDGFRVAANRELLAMMCRGDQEGRSVSYAELVDECPEEIRDYATEILSAGGVFETETDGLENTLKTWQHLGIQHRLGEIGPEVRKAEEAGDHERIRSLLDEQKRLAEALRGKRTLY
;
A
#
# COMPACT_ATOMS: atom_id res chain seq x y z
N LEU A 1 -35.86 -14.06 -9.06
CA LEU A 1 -36.49 -12.99 -9.86
C LEU A 1 -36.44 -11.65 -9.13
N ALA A 2 -37.06 -11.48 -7.94
CA ALA A 2 -37.00 -10.22 -7.18
C ALA A 2 -35.57 -9.70 -6.96
N GLY A 3 -34.65 -10.55 -6.50
CA GLY A 3 -33.25 -10.16 -6.26
C GLY A 3 -32.36 -9.97 -7.51
N GLU A 4 -32.87 -10.22 -8.72
CA GLU A 4 -32.16 -9.86 -9.97
C GLU A 4 -32.62 -8.51 -10.49
N VAL A 5 -33.91 -8.19 -10.34
CA VAL A 5 -34.48 -6.89 -10.68
C VAL A 5 -33.88 -5.80 -9.77
N GLU A 6 -33.83 -6.04 -8.46
CA GLU A 6 -33.18 -5.12 -7.50
C GLU A 6 -31.70 -4.88 -7.81
N ARG A 7 -30.99 -5.92 -8.26
CA ARG A 7 -29.58 -5.78 -8.67
C ARG A 7 -29.42 -4.98 -9.95
N ALA A 8 -30.32 -5.15 -10.92
CA ALA A 8 -30.28 -4.39 -12.17
C ALA A 8 -30.61 -2.91 -11.95
N GLU A 9 -31.54 -2.61 -11.05
CA GLU A 9 -31.90 -1.23 -10.66
C GLU A 9 -30.75 -0.57 -9.90
N TYR A 10 -30.14 -1.28 -8.95
CA TYR A 10 -28.97 -0.78 -8.22
C TYR A 10 -27.77 -0.48 -9.14
N VAL A 11 -27.53 -1.33 -10.15
CA VAL A 11 -26.47 -1.10 -11.14
C VAL A 11 -26.79 0.12 -12.02
N ARG A 12 -28.06 0.32 -12.42
CA ARG A 12 -28.46 1.53 -13.16
C ARG A 12 -28.27 2.80 -12.36
N GLU A 13 -28.65 2.80 -11.08
CA GLU A 13 -28.50 3.95 -10.20
C GLU A 13 -27.02 4.32 -10.01
N LEU A 14 -26.17 3.32 -9.75
CA LEU A 14 -24.72 3.51 -9.62
C LEU A 14 -24.07 4.03 -10.90
N SER A 15 -24.46 3.47 -12.05
CA SER A 15 -23.98 3.92 -13.35
C SER A 15 -24.33 5.37 -13.64
N GLY A 16 -25.55 5.81 -13.27
CA GLY A 16 -25.97 7.21 -13.40
C GLY A 16 -25.14 8.16 -12.53
N ARG A 17 -24.80 7.75 -11.31
CA ARG A 17 -23.95 8.54 -10.39
C ARG A 17 -22.49 8.62 -10.84
N LEU A 18 -22.01 7.58 -11.52
CA LEU A 18 -20.61 7.47 -11.94
C LEU A 18 -20.38 7.90 -13.39
N GLY A 19 -21.44 8.15 -14.17
CA GLY A 19 -21.35 8.50 -15.58
C GLY A 19 -20.85 7.36 -16.48
N VAL A 20 -21.06 6.10 -16.07
CA VAL A 20 -20.52 4.90 -16.75
C VAL A 20 -21.66 4.07 -17.33
N ASP A 21 -21.41 3.43 -18.46
CA ASP A 21 -22.40 2.58 -19.12
C ASP A 21 -22.88 1.41 -18.20
N PRO A 22 -24.20 1.26 -17.98
CA PRO A 22 -24.76 0.21 -17.11
C PRO A 22 -24.50 -1.21 -17.57
N SER A 23 -24.38 -1.44 -18.88
CA SER A 23 -24.16 -2.78 -19.43
C SER A 23 -22.71 -3.24 -19.24
N ALA A 24 -21.76 -2.31 -19.37
CA ALA A 24 -20.35 -2.54 -19.02
C ALA A 24 -20.18 -2.81 -17.52
N LEU A 25 -20.79 -1.99 -16.65
CA LEU A 25 -20.72 -2.18 -15.21
C LEU A 25 -21.35 -3.51 -14.77
N ALA A 26 -22.48 -3.90 -15.37
CA ALA A 26 -23.12 -5.19 -15.11
C ALA A 26 -22.27 -6.39 -15.57
N ALA A 27 -21.50 -6.26 -16.65
CA ALA A 27 -20.62 -7.31 -17.14
C ALA A 27 -19.41 -7.49 -16.22
N ASP A 28 -18.81 -6.40 -15.74
CA ASP A 28 -17.68 -6.45 -14.82
C ASP A 28 -18.06 -6.98 -13.44
N VAL A 29 -19.24 -6.60 -12.92
CA VAL A 29 -19.77 -7.16 -11.67
C VAL A 29 -20.02 -8.66 -11.80
N ARG A 30 -20.55 -9.12 -12.94
CA ARG A 30 -20.75 -10.56 -13.21
C ARG A 30 -19.42 -11.30 -13.36
N ARG A 31 -18.42 -10.71 -14.01
CA ARG A 31 -17.07 -11.28 -14.13
C ARG A 31 -16.38 -11.41 -12.77
N ALA A 32 -16.50 -10.39 -11.92
CA ALA A 32 -15.98 -10.40 -10.55
C ALA A 32 -16.69 -11.44 -9.65
N ALA A 33 -17.98 -11.68 -9.89
CA ALA A 33 -18.76 -12.69 -9.16
C ALA A 33 -18.46 -14.13 -9.65
N ALA A 34 -18.27 -14.33 -10.96
CA ALA A 34 -17.95 -15.64 -11.54
C ALA A 34 -16.58 -16.18 -11.09
N GLY A 35 -15.62 -15.29 -10.83
CA GLY A 35 -14.31 -15.64 -10.28
C GLY A 35 -14.33 -16.16 -8.82
N ARG A 36 -15.50 -16.25 -8.17
CA ARG A 36 -15.65 -16.78 -6.80
C ARG A 36 -16.19 -18.21 -6.73
N ARG A 37 -16.52 -18.87 -7.85
CA ARG A 37 -17.12 -20.22 -7.86
C ARG A 37 -16.55 -21.12 -8.96
N ALA A 38 -15.41 -21.73 -8.69
CA ALA A 38 -14.99 -22.96 -9.37
C ALA A 38 -14.20 -23.84 -8.38
N PRO A 39 -14.76 -24.97 -7.89
CA PRO A 39 -14.03 -25.93 -7.09
C PRO A 39 -13.37 -26.97 -8.02
N GLY A 40 -12.04 -27.11 -7.95
CA GLY A 40 -11.34 -28.22 -8.59
C GLY A 40 -10.31 -27.82 -9.64
N ALA A 41 -9.31 -27.03 -9.27
CA ALA A 41 -7.99 -27.09 -9.88
C ALA A 41 -6.96 -26.72 -8.82
N ARG A 42 -6.08 -27.66 -8.46
CA ARG A 42 -4.89 -27.39 -7.66
C ARG A 42 -3.95 -26.51 -8.48
N THR A 43 -4.14 -25.20 -8.37
CA THR A 43 -3.08 -24.22 -8.57
C THR A 43 -3.05 -23.41 -7.30
N VAL A 44 -1.89 -23.37 -6.66
CA VAL A 44 -1.61 -22.54 -5.49
C VAL A 44 -1.58 -21.10 -5.97
N SER A 45 -2.76 -20.53 -6.21
CA SER A 45 -2.98 -19.09 -6.24
C SER A 45 -3.77 -18.76 -4.99
N ALA A 46 -3.06 -18.83 -3.85
CA ALA A 46 -3.56 -18.26 -2.61
C ALA A 46 -3.73 -16.75 -2.84
N ARG A 47 -4.93 -16.36 -3.24
CA ARG A 47 -5.40 -14.99 -3.06
C ARG A 47 -5.30 -14.74 -1.54
N PRO A 48 -4.60 -13.70 -1.06
CA PRO A 48 -4.35 -13.58 0.36
C PRO A 48 -5.68 -13.33 1.06
N GLU A 49 -6.15 -14.35 1.78
CA GLU A 49 -7.12 -14.20 2.85
C GLU A 49 -6.49 -13.26 3.89
N ALA A 50 -7.33 -12.44 4.50
CA ALA A 50 -6.95 -11.23 5.23
C ALA A 50 -5.72 -11.41 6.13
N PHE A 51 -4.59 -10.84 5.70
CA PHE A 51 -3.42 -10.63 6.54
C PHE A 51 -3.86 -10.00 7.87
N THR A 52 -3.63 -10.69 8.99
CA THR A 52 -3.86 -10.13 10.32
C THR A 52 -2.78 -9.10 10.60
N VAL A 53 -3.09 -7.84 10.30
CA VAL A 53 -2.21 -6.70 10.57
C VAL A 53 -2.02 -6.58 12.09
N PRO A 54 -0.79 -6.59 12.62
CA PRO A 54 -0.52 -6.13 13.97
C PRO A 54 -1.03 -4.69 14.08
N SER A 55 -2.02 -4.48 14.93
CA SER A 55 -2.91 -3.31 14.99
C SER A 55 -2.29 -1.97 14.58
N ASP A 56 -2.61 -1.49 13.37
CA ASP A 56 -2.77 -0.05 13.13
C ASP A 56 -3.70 0.23 11.92
N PRO A 57 -5.00 0.50 12.14
CA PRO A 57 -5.96 0.76 11.06
C PRO A 57 -5.97 2.23 10.60
N VAL A 58 -5.03 3.07 11.06
CA VAL A 58 -5.12 4.53 10.90
C VAL A 58 -5.15 4.99 9.42
N TRP A 59 -4.63 4.19 8.48
CA TRP A 59 -4.46 4.60 7.07
C TRP A 59 -5.45 3.97 6.07
N GLY A 60 -6.39 3.14 6.55
CA GLY A 60 -7.67 2.78 5.89
C GLY A 60 -7.65 2.11 4.51
N SER A 61 -6.55 2.08 3.76
CA SER A 61 -6.48 1.48 2.43
C SER A 61 -5.58 0.25 2.42
N LYS A 62 -6.17 -0.89 2.06
CA LYS A 62 -5.44 -2.13 1.77
C LYS A 62 -4.30 -1.89 0.76
N ALA A 63 -4.48 -0.95 -0.16
CA ALA A 63 -3.50 -0.58 -1.16
C ALA A 63 -2.18 -0.08 -0.55
N TYR A 64 -2.22 0.80 0.45
CA TYR A 64 -1.00 1.32 1.08
C TYR A 64 -0.21 0.22 1.79
N LEU A 65 -0.89 -0.65 2.54
CA LEU A 65 -0.27 -1.78 3.22
C LEU A 65 0.39 -2.75 2.24
N GLU A 66 -0.26 -3.07 1.13
CA GLU A 66 0.32 -3.95 0.11
C GLU A 66 1.55 -3.32 -0.57
N VAL A 67 1.56 -2.00 -0.75
CA VAL A 67 2.72 -1.28 -1.30
C VAL A 67 3.90 -1.35 -0.34
N GLU A 68 3.70 -1.14 0.97
CA GLU A 68 4.80 -1.30 1.93
C GLU A 68 5.32 -2.74 1.97
N ARG A 69 4.42 -3.74 1.95
CA ARG A 69 4.81 -5.15 1.90
C ARG A 69 5.59 -5.49 0.64
N ALA A 70 5.18 -4.95 -0.51
CA ALA A 70 5.92 -5.12 -1.76
C ALA A 70 7.34 -4.56 -1.65
N LEU A 71 7.51 -3.38 -1.05
CA LEU A 71 8.84 -2.80 -0.80
C LEU A 71 9.69 -3.68 0.11
N ILE A 72 9.12 -4.25 1.18
CA ILE A 72 9.86 -5.17 2.06
C ILE A 72 10.31 -6.43 1.30
N ARG A 73 9.44 -7.03 0.49
CA ARG A 73 9.82 -8.18 -0.35
C ARG A 73 10.93 -7.82 -1.33
N LEU A 74 10.83 -6.66 -1.99
CA LEU A 74 11.84 -6.17 -2.92
C LEU A 74 13.19 -5.90 -2.25
N ALA A 75 13.19 -5.35 -1.03
CA ALA A 75 14.38 -5.15 -0.22
C ALA A 75 15.03 -6.49 0.15
N ALA A 76 14.23 -7.46 0.58
CA ALA A 76 14.72 -8.77 0.97
C ALA A 76 15.27 -9.56 -0.23
N ALA A 77 14.76 -9.34 -1.44
CA ALA A 77 15.21 -10.02 -2.66
C ALA A 77 16.56 -9.52 -3.19
N SER A 78 17.01 -8.31 -2.85
CA SER A 78 18.24 -7.73 -3.41
C SER A 78 18.82 -6.64 -2.52
N SER A 79 20.11 -6.76 -2.17
CA SER A 79 20.85 -5.73 -1.44
C SER A 79 20.85 -4.37 -2.19
N ALA A 80 20.85 -4.38 -3.53
CA ALA A 80 20.73 -3.15 -4.31
C ALA A 80 19.35 -2.47 -4.12
N ASN A 81 18.28 -3.26 -4.06
CA ASN A 81 16.94 -2.73 -3.77
C ASN A 81 16.85 -2.24 -2.32
N LEU A 82 17.39 -3.00 -1.37
CA LEU A 82 17.47 -2.61 0.05
C LEU A 82 18.15 -1.25 0.20
N SER A 83 19.33 -1.07 -0.39
CA SER A 83 20.10 0.18 -0.33
C SER A 83 19.30 1.36 -0.89
N ARG A 84 18.64 1.16 -2.04
CA ARG A 84 17.80 2.20 -2.66
C ARG A 84 16.57 2.54 -1.82
N ILE A 85 15.88 1.53 -1.30
CA ILE A 85 14.71 1.71 -0.42
C ILE A 85 15.12 2.45 0.86
N ALA A 86 16.20 2.03 1.51
CA ALA A 86 16.71 2.68 2.71
C ALA A 86 17.08 4.15 2.47
N THR A 87 17.61 4.46 1.28
CA THR A 87 17.94 5.84 0.89
C THR A 87 16.70 6.69 0.59
N GLU A 88 15.72 6.15 -0.14
CA GLU A 88 14.54 6.93 -0.58
C GLU A 88 13.47 7.07 0.51
N ILE A 89 13.28 6.04 1.34
CA ILE A 89 12.22 5.98 2.35
C ILE A 89 12.75 6.41 3.73
N GLY A 90 14.00 6.05 4.05
CA GLY A 90 14.58 6.24 5.37
C GLY A 90 14.05 5.25 6.42
N PRO A 91 14.61 5.30 7.66
CA PRO A 91 14.32 4.33 8.71
C PRO A 91 12.87 4.39 9.23
N ASP A 92 12.27 5.59 9.21
CA ASP A 92 10.93 5.85 9.75
C ASP A 92 9.86 6.04 8.67
N GLY A 93 10.20 5.83 7.40
CA GLY A 93 9.30 6.14 6.30
C GLY A 93 8.12 5.16 6.19
N PHE A 94 8.31 3.89 6.58
CA PHE A 94 7.19 2.96 6.68
C PHE A 94 6.28 3.31 7.85
N ARG A 95 4.97 3.21 7.67
CA ARG A 95 3.97 3.46 8.72
C ARG A 95 3.72 2.22 9.56
N VAL A 96 3.73 1.04 8.95
CA VAL A 96 3.59 -0.22 9.68
C VAL A 96 4.88 -0.46 10.47
N ALA A 97 4.77 -0.51 11.80
CA ALA A 97 5.91 -0.72 12.70
C ALA A 97 6.69 -2.00 12.37
N ALA A 98 5.98 -3.08 12.03
CA ALA A 98 6.60 -4.33 11.62
C ALA A 98 7.45 -4.18 10.33
N ASN A 99 7.01 -3.37 9.36
CA ASN A 99 7.79 -3.10 8.15
C ASN A 99 9.04 -2.26 8.45
N ARG A 100 8.96 -1.29 9.37
CA ARG A 100 10.13 -0.54 9.84
C ARG A 100 11.16 -1.47 10.48
N GLU A 101 10.72 -2.36 11.38
CA GLU A 101 11.65 -3.29 12.05
C GLU A 101 12.30 -4.24 11.05
N LEU A 102 11.53 -4.80 10.12
CA LEU A 102 12.07 -5.66 9.06
C LEU A 102 13.12 -4.93 8.20
N LEU A 103 12.85 -3.69 7.79
CA LEU A 103 13.83 -2.89 7.06
C LEU A 103 15.09 -2.65 7.90
N ALA A 104 14.94 -2.30 9.18
CA ALA A 104 16.07 -2.06 10.08
C ALA A 104 16.92 -3.32 10.25
N MET A 105 16.31 -4.49 10.43
CA MET A 105 17.00 -5.78 10.50
C MET A 105 17.82 -6.05 9.24
N MET A 106 17.22 -5.89 8.06
CA MET A 106 17.92 -6.09 6.78
C MET A 106 19.09 -5.12 6.61
N CYS A 107 18.90 -3.84 6.95
CA CYS A 107 19.96 -2.83 6.90
C CYS A 107 21.11 -3.15 7.87
N ARG A 108 20.82 -3.66 9.08
CA ARG A 108 21.86 -4.09 10.03
C ARG A 108 22.69 -5.24 9.46
N GLY A 109 22.03 -6.25 8.89
CA GLY A 109 22.72 -7.38 8.25
C GLY A 109 23.63 -6.95 7.10
N ASP A 110 23.15 -6.06 6.22
CA ASP A 110 23.92 -5.52 5.09
C ASP A 110 25.15 -4.73 5.55
N GLN A 111 25.01 -3.90 6.59
CA GLN A 111 26.13 -3.16 7.20
C GLN A 111 27.21 -4.07 7.80
N GLU A 112 26.83 -5.24 8.27
CA GLU A 112 27.74 -6.25 8.81
C GLU A 112 28.33 -7.16 7.71
N GLY A 113 28.02 -6.90 6.44
CA GLY A 113 28.47 -7.70 5.29
C GLY A 113 27.82 -9.08 5.23
N ARG A 114 26.70 -9.28 5.93
CA ARG A 114 25.94 -10.54 5.94
C ARG A 114 24.82 -10.48 4.92
N SER A 115 24.77 -11.47 4.03
CA SER A 115 23.58 -11.72 3.22
C SER A 115 22.58 -12.48 4.09
N VAL A 116 21.53 -11.80 4.55
CA VAL A 116 20.50 -12.40 5.41
C VAL A 116 19.47 -13.09 4.52
N SER A 117 19.35 -14.41 4.67
CA SER A 117 18.30 -15.19 4.00
C SER A 117 16.92 -14.95 4.63
N TYR A 118 15.85 -15.30 3.93
CA TYR A 118 14.49 -15.18 4.48
C TYR A 118 14.29 -15.99 5.75
N ALA A 119 14.92 -17.17 5.85
CA ALA A 119 14.84 -18.02 7.03
C ALA A 119 15.52 -17.35 8.23
N GLU A 120 16.73 -16.83 8.05
CA GLU A 120 17.45 -16.10 9.10
C GLU A 120 16.71 -14.84 9.53
N LEU A 121 16.14 -14.09 8.58
CA LEU A 121 15.36 -12.89 8.90
C LEU A 121 14.13 -13.21 9.75
N VAL A 122 13.44 -14.33 9.47
CA VAL A 122 12.28 -14.80 10.25
C VAL A 122 12.71 -15.34 11.62
N ASP A 123 13.82 -16.07 11.70
CA ASP A 123 14.33 -16.63 12.95
C ASP A 123 14.80 -15.54 13.92
N GLU A 124 15.42 -14.47 13.39
CA GLU A 124 15.86 -13.31 14.17
C GLU A 124 14.73 -12.30 14.46
N CYS A 125 13.53 -12.47 13.88
CA CYS A 125 12.41 -11.56 14.11
C CYS A 125 11.89 -11.63 15.56
N PRO A 126 11.52 -10.47 16.15
CA PRO A 126 10.72 -10.42 17.37
C PRO A 126 9.46 -11.30 17.26
N GLU A 127 9.09 -11.97 18.35
CA GLU A 127 7.96 -12.91 18.37
C GLU A 127 6.65 -12.24 17.92
N GLU A 128 6.49 -10.95 18.24
CA GLU A 128 5.30 -10.16 17.94
C GLU A 128 5.07 -9.93 16.44
N ILE A 129 6.14 -10.01 15.63
CA ILE A 129 6.07 -9.78 14.19
C ILE A 129 6.47 -11.00 13.36
N ARG A 130 6.87 -12.11 13.98
CA ARG A 130 7.39 -13.30 13.29
C ARG A 130 6.38 -13.91 12.33
N ASP A 131 5.12 -14.05 12.75
CA ASP A 131 4.05 -14.59 11.88
C ASP A 131 3.82 -13.68 10.67
N TYR A 132 3.81 -12.36 10.90
CA TYR A 132 3.67 -11.35 9.85
C TYR A 132 4.85 -11.37 8.86
N ALA A 133 6.08 -11.47 9.37
CA ALA A 133 7.29 -11.58 8.56
C ALA A 133 7.28 -12.87 7.73
N THR A 134 6.94 -14.00 8.35
CA THR A 134 6.81 -15.29 7.68
C THR A 134 5.81 -15.19 6.54
N GLU A 135 4.63 -14.61 6.79
CA GLU A 135 3.59 -14.45 5.79
C GLU A 135 4.06 -13.59 4.60
N ILE A 136 4.72 -12.46 4.84
CA ILE A 136 5.13 -11.55 3.77
C ILE A 136 6.26 -12.10 2.91
N LEU A 137 7.24 -12.74 3.55
CA LEU A 137 8.44 -13.24 2.90
C LEU A 137 8.18 -14.60 2.22
N SER A 138 7.23 -15.38 2.75
CA SER A 138 6.80 -16.64 2.12
C SER A 138 5.74 -16.44 1.03
N ALA A 139 5.04 -15.30 1.05
CA ALA A 139 4.14 -14.91 -0.03
C ALA A 139 4.96 -14.56 -1.28
N GLY A 140 5.30 -15.61 -2.05
CA GLY A 140 5.94 -15.54 -3.35
C GLY A 140 5.06 -14.79 -4.36
N GLY A 141 5.08 -13.47 -4.29
CA GLY A 141 4.64 -12.58 -5.35
C GLY A 141 5.83 -12.37 -6.27
N VAL A 142 5.72 -12.83 -7.51
CA VAL A 142 6.69 -12.58 -8.58
C VAL A 142 6.78 -11.07 -8.83
N PHE A 143 7.71 -10.40 -8.16
CA PHE A 143 8.19 -9.07 -8.56
C PHE A 143 9.47 -9.17 -9.38
N GLU A 144 10.06 -10.38 -9.47
CA GLU A 144 11.32 -10.65 -10.17
C GLU A 144 11.25 -10.49 -11.70
N THR A 145 10.07 -10.23 -12.28
CA THR A 145 9.91 -10.18 -13.74
C THR A 145 9.63 -8.80 -14.32
N GLU A 146 9.45 -7.76 -13.52
CA GLU A 146 9.31 -6.39 -14.05
C GLU A 146 10.59 -5.60 -13.79
N THR A 147 11.31 -5.27 -14.86
CA THR A 147 12.55 -4.47 -14.84
C THR A 147 12.39 -3.14 -14.07
N ASP A 148 11.16 -2.63 -13.94
CA ASP A 148 10.80 -1.38 -13.24
C ASP A 148 9.98 -1.58 -11.95
N GLY A 149 9.92 -2.81 -11.41
CA GLY A 149 9.05 -3.14 -10.27
C GLY A 149 9.33 -2.29 -9.02
N LEU A 150 10.60 -2.04 -8.72
CA LEU A 150 10.99 -1.18 -7.60
C LEU A 150 10.59 0.28 -7.81
N GLU A 151 10.89 0.85 -8.98
CA GLU A 151 10.60 2.24 -9.28
C GLU A 151 9.09 2.53 -9.27
N ASN A 152 8.30 1.64 -9.86
CA ASN A 152 6.84 1.74 -9.85
C ASN A 152 6.26 1.64 -8.43
N THR A 153 6.82 0.75 -7.60
CA THR A 153 6.38 0.60 -6.21
C THR A 153 6.72 1.83 -5.37
N LEU A 154 7.93 2.39 -5.52
CA LEU A 154 8.35 3.63 -4.85
C LEU A 154 7.50 4.84 -5.27
N LYS A 155 7.23 4.99 -6.58
CA LYS A 155 6.33 6.03 -7.10
C LYS A 155 4.94 5.93 -6.50
N THR A 156 4.41 4.71 -6.39
CA THR A 156 3.09 4.43 -5.82
C THR A 156 3.08 4.75 -4.33
N TRP A 157 4.10 4.29 -3.58
CA TRP A 157 4.26 4.59 -2.16
C TRP A 157 4.28 6.10 -1.90
N GLN A 158 5.10 6.83 -2.65
CA GLN A 158 5.20 8.29 -2.53
C GLN A 158 3.87 8.98 -2.86
N HIS A 159 3.17 8.52 -3.91
CA HIS A 159 1.88 9.08 -4.30
C HIS A 159 0.83 8.92 -3.19
N LEU A 160 0.72 7.71 -2.63
CA LEU A 160 -0.21 7.45 -1.53
C LEU A 160 0.19 8.22 -0.25
N GLY A 161 1.49 8.35 0.03
CA GLY A 161 1.99 9.16 1.14
C GLY A 161 1.59 10.64 1.02
N ILE A 162 1.70 11.21 -0.18
CA ILE A 162 1.26 12.60 -0.45
C ILE A 162 -0.25 12.74 -0.29
N GLN A 163 -1.03 11.81 -0.86
CA GLN A 163 -2.51 11.84 -0.74
C GLN A 163 -2.96 11.78 0.72
N HIS A 164 -2.33 10.93 1.52
CA HIS A 164 -2.65 10.84 2.94
C HIS A 164 -2.28 12.12 3.69
N ARG A 165 -1.06 12.65 3.47
CA ARG A 165 -0.63 13.88 4.14
C ARG A 165 -1.56 15.05 3.82
N LEU A 166 -2.05 15.15 2.59
CA LEU A 166 -3.09 16.12 2.21
C LEU A 166 -4.39 15.93 2.99
N GLY A 167 -4.76 14.69 3.32
CA GLY A 167 -5.91 14.37 4.18
C GLY A 167 -5.73 14.78 5.65
N GLU A 168 -4.51 14.73 6.19
CA GLU A 168 -4.18 15.11 7.58
C GLU A 168 -4.14 16.62 7.79
N ILE A 169 -3.73 17.38 6.76
CA ILE A 169 -3.60 18.84 6.86
C ILE A 169 -4.91 19.52 7.26
N GLY A 170 -6.06 19.10 6.71
CA GLY A 170 -7.36 19.70 7.03
C GLY A 170 -7.71 19.64 8.53
N PRO A 171 -7.69 18.45 9.17
CA PRO A 171 -7.81 18.32 10.61
C PRO A 171 -6.79 19.11 11.42
N GLU A 172 -5.52 19.17 10.99
CA GLU A 172 -4.48 19.96 11.68
C GLU A 172 -4.72 21.46 11.58
N VAL A 173 -5.18 21.96 10.43
CA VAL A 173 -5.55 23.38 10.26
C VAL A 173 -6.67 23.75 11.22
N ARG A 174 -7.72 22.93 11.33
CA ARG A 174 -8.81 23.20 12.29
C ARG A 174 -8.32 23.28 13.74
N LYS A 175 -7.44 22.36 14.14
CA LYS A 175 -6.84 22.41 15.50
C LYS A 175 -6.00 23.67 15.71
N ALA A 176 -5.26 24.10 14.69
CA ALA A 176 -4.47 25.33 14.75
C ALA A 176 -5.35 26.59 14.76
N GLU A 177 -6.49 26.59 14.05
CA GLU A 177 -7.50 27.64 14.10
C GLU A 177 -8.12 27.78 15.48
N GLU A 178 -8.49 26.66 16.11
CA GLU A 178 -9.00 26.63 17.49
C GLU A 178 -7.97 27.16 18.50
N ALA A 179 -6.68 26.91 18.26
CA ALA A 179 -5.58 27.40 19.09
C ALA A 179 -5.15 28.85 18.78
N GLY A 180 -5.67 29.47 17.72
CA GLY A 180 -5.24 30.79 17.25
C GLY A 180 -3.80 30.82 16.69
N ASP A 181 -3.25 29.67 16.31
CA ASP A 181 -1.87 29.54 15.82
C ASP A 181 -1.80 29.83 14.31
N HIS A 182 -1.73 31.13 13.99
CA HIS A 182 -1.68 31.62 12.62
C HIS A 182 -0.40 31.23 11.86
N GLU A 183 0.72 31.03 12.56
CA GLU A 183 1.97 30.58 11.92
C GLU A 183 1.85 29.12 11.48
N ARG A 184 1.29 28.27 12.34
CA ARG A 184 1.05 26.87 12.00
C ARG A 184 0.08 26.71 10.85
N ILE A 185 -1.01 27.49 10.81
CA ILE A 185 -1.96 27.49 9.69
C ILE A 185 -1.25 27.82 8.39
N ARG A 186 -0.44 28.90 8.36
CA ARG A 186 0.28 29.30 7.14
C ARG A 186 1.23 28.19 6.67
N SER A 187 2.00 27.62 7.58
CA SER A 187 2.91 26.51 7.29
C SER A 187 2.19 25.30 6.68
N LEU A 188 1.02 24.94 7.22
CA LEU A 188 0.20 23.82 6.73
C LEU A 188 -0.38 24.08 5.34
N LEU A 189 -0.82 25.30 5.05
CA LEU A 189 -1.32 25.68 3.72
C LEU A 189 -0.19 25.70 2.66
N ASP A 190 0.99 26.18 3.04
CA ASP A 190 2.18 26.13 2.17
C ASP A 190 2.62 24.68 1.89
N GLU A 191 2.55 23.80 2.90
CA GLU A 191 2.75 22.37 2.73
C GLU A 191 1.71 21.77 1.77
N GLN A 192 0.42 22.06 1.97
CA GLN A 192 -0.67 21.58 1.11
C GLN A 192 -0.45 21.96 -0.36
N LYS A 193 -0.06 23.22 -0.61
CA LYS A 193 0.22 23.72 -1.96
C LYS A 193 1.37 22.95 -2.61
N ARG A 194 2.50 22.79 -1.92
CA ARG A 194 3.66 22.03 -2.42
C ARG A 194 3.30 20.57 -2.74
N LEU A 195 2.54 19.93 -1.86
CA LEU A 195 2.09 18.54 -2.05
C LEU A 195 1.11 18.40 -3.22
N ALA A 196 0.18 19.34 -3.39
CA ALA A 196 -0.74 19.35 -4.53
C ALA A 196 -0.01 19.58 -5.87
N GLU A 197 1.01 20.43 -5.89
CA GLU A 197 1.88 20.63 -7.06
C GLU A 197 2.66 19.35 -7.41
N ALA A 198 3.21 18.65 -6.41
CA ALA A 198 3.90 17.38 -6.62
C ALA A 198 3.00 16.28 -7.24
N LEU A 199 1.71 16.26 -6.89
CA LEU A 199 0.73 15.37 -7.54
C LEU A 199 0.39 15.80 -8.97
N ARG A 200 0.26 17.12 -9.23
CA ARG A 200 -0.08 17.66 -10.55
C ARG A 200 1.06 17.50 -11.56
N GLY A 201 2.31 17.78 -11.16
CA GLY A 201 3.48 17.62 -12.02
C GLY A 201 3.67 16.19 -12.52
N LYS A 202 3.24 15.20 -11.73
CA LYS A 202 3.23 13.78 -12.14
C LYS A 202 2.12 13.43 -13.13
N ARG A 203 0.98 14.13 -13.09
CA ARG A 203 -0.17 13.90 -13.99
C ARG A 203 0.08 14.39 -15.42
N THR A 204 0.99 15.34 -15.62
CA THR A 204 1.39 15.90 -16.92
C THR A 204 2.44 15.07 -17.67
N LEU A 205 2.95 13.98 -17.08
CA LEU A 205 4.00 13.12 -17.65
C LEU A 205 3.48 11.77 -18.17
N TYR A 206 2.15 11.57 -18.20
CA TYR A 206 1.49 10.39 -18.76
C TYR A 206 0.62 10.76 -19.95
#